data_AF-A0A1L6MUV0-F1
#
_entry.id   AF-A0A1L6MUV0-F1
#
_cell.length_a   1.000
_cell.length_b   1.000
_cell.length_c   1.000
_cell.angle_alpha   90.00
_cell.angle_beta   90.00
_cell.angle_gamma   90.00
#
_symmetry.space_group_name_H-M   'P 1'
#
loop_
_entity.id
_entity.type
_entity.pdbx_description
1 polymer ?
#
loop_
_entity_poly.entity_id
_entity_poly.type
_entity_poly.pdbx_seq_one_letter_code
_entity_poly.pdbx_strand_id
1 'polypeptide(L)' 'MSAFIQVLVVPNAKQTRVLGMYGDALKVVLHAKPIEGEANRVLLEILSDYYRVPKSRVEIVKGLRSRKKWIRIKER' A
#
# COMPACT_ATOMS: atom_id res chain seq x y z
N MET A 1 -7.59 4.98 -16.92
CA MET A 1 -8.76 4.66 -16.08
C MET A 1 -8.33 4.63 -14.60
N SER A 2 -9.18 4.20 -13.65
CA SER A 2 -8.77 4.00 -12.25
C SER A 2 -9.01 2.55 -11.83
N ALA A 3 -7.99 1.92 -11.25
CA ALA A 3 -8.09 0.60 -10.65
C ALA A 3 -8.17 0.72 -9.12
N PHE A 4 -8.91 -0.19 -8.49
CA PHE A 4 -8.99 -0.31 -7.04
C PHE A 4 -8.46 -1.67 -6.63
N ILE A 5 -7.51 -1.67 -5.71
CA ILE A 5 -6.92 -2.89 -5.17
C ILE A 5 -7.03 -2.89 -3.65
N GLN A 6 -7.26 -4.07 -3.09
CA GLN A 6 -7.16 -4.28 -1.66
C GLN A 6 -5.71 -4.62 -1.30
N VAL A 7 -5.18 -4.01 -0.25
CA VAL A 7 -3.82 -4.19 0.22
C VAL A 7 -3.82 -4.55 1.70
N LEU A 8 -3.19 -5.66 2.04
CA LEU A 8 -2.98 -6.10 3.42
C LEU A 8 -1.60 -5.63 3.88
N VAL A 9 -1.58 -4.65 4.77
CA VAL A 9 -0.40 -4.06 5.38
C VAL A 9 0.00 -4.82 6.63
N VAL A 10 1.24 -5.29 6.67
CA VAL A 10 1.86 -5.90 7.84
C VAL A 10 2.99 -4.97 8.32
N PRO A 11 2.81 -4.23 9.43
CA PRO A 11 3.85 -3.36 9.98
C PRO A 11 4.93 -4.17 10.71
N ASN A 12 6.00 -3.49 11.16
CA ASN A 12 7.12 -4.07 11.92
C ASN A 12 7.84 -5.23 11.20
N ALA A 13 7.86 -5.22 9.87
CA ALA A 13 8.65 -6.19 9.12
C ALA A 13 10.12 -5.77 9.06
N LYS A 14 11.03 -6.74 8.96
CA LYS A 14 12.48 -6.45 8.84
C LYS A 14 12.84 -5.61 7.61
N GLN A 15 12.01 -5.65 6.57
CA GLN A 15 12.20 -4.93 5.32
C GLN A 15 10.85 -4.59 4.68
N THR A 16 10.81 -3.49 3.93
CA THR A 16 9.65 -3.08 3.13
C THR A 16 9.63 -3.85 1.81
N ARG A 17 8.56 -4.59 1.54
CA ARG A 17 8.42 -5.47 0.35
C ARG A 17 6.96 -5.78 0.02
N VAL A 18 6.67 -5.89 -1.27
CA VAL A 18 5.45 -6.54 -1.77
C VAL A 18 5.67 -8.05 -1.77
N LEU A 19 4.87 -8.81 -1.01
CA LEU A 19 4.96 -10.28 -0.96
C LEU A 19 4.13 -10.96 -2.05
N GLY A 20 3.19 -10.24 -2.68
CA GLY A 20 2.29 -10.77 -3.70
C GLY A 20 0.85 -10.91 -3.19
N MET A 21 0.03 -11.65 -3.94
CA MET A 21 -1.39 -11.86 -3.63
C MET A 21 -1.55 -12.77 -2.40
N TYR A 22 -2.45 -12.40 -1.49
CA TYR A 22 -2.87 -13.18 -0.34
C TYR A 22 -4.41 -13.17 -0.30
N GLY A 23 -5.01 -14.22 -0.85
CA GLY A 23 -6.44 -14.21 -1.19
C GLY A 23 -6.72 -13.06 -2.17
N ASP A 24 -7.72 -12.24 -1.85
CA ASP A 24 -8.14 -11.12 -2.71
C ASP A 24 -7.40 -9.80 -2.43
N ALA A 25 -6.30 -9.83 -1.65
CA ALA A 25 -5.55 -8.65 -1.29
C ALA A 25 -4.06 -8.79 -1.58
N LEU A 26 -3.42 -7.72 -2.04
CA LEU A 26 -1.97 -7.64 -2.17
C LEU A 26 -1.35 -7.53 -0.77
N LYS A 27 -0.53 -8.50 -0.36
CA LYS A 27 0.16 -8.47 0.92
C LYS A 27 1.44 -7.65 0.81
N VAL A 28 1.55 -6.64 1.64
CA VAL A 28 2.70 -5.73 1.71
C VAL A 28 3.21 -5.70 3.13
N VAL A 29 4.49 -6.02 3.29
CA VAL A 29 5.21 -5.88 4.55
C VAL A 29 5.94 -4.55 4.55
N LEU A 30 5.82 -3.79 5.63
CA LEU A 30 6.46 -2.48 5.77
C LEU A 30 7.43 -2.50 6.94
N HIS A 31 8.66 -2.06 6.70
CA HIS A 31 9.57 -1.63 7.76
C HIS A 31 9.22 -0.20 8.15
N ALA A 32 8.06 -0.07 8.77
CA ALA A 32 7.56 1.19 9.31
C ALA A 32 7.06 0.94 10.73
N LYS A 33 7.35 1.87 11.63
CA LYS A 33 6.77 1.87 12.97
C LYS A 33 5.25 2.09 12.83
N PRO A 34 4.43 1.60 13.77
CA PRO A 34 2.98 1.85 13.79
C PRO A 34 2.66 3.28 14.26
N ILE A 35 3.51 4.25 13.90
CA ILE A 35 3.28 5.68 14.13
C ILE A 35 2.26 6.14 13.08
N GLU A 36 1.27 6.91 13.52
CA GLU A 36 0.16 7.37 12.68
C GLU A 36 0.71 8.10 11.43
N GLY A 37 0.41 7.57 10.25
CA GLY A 37 0.82 8.15 8.96
C GLY A 37 2.12 7.61 8.36
N GLU A 38 3.06 7.05 9.13
CA GLU A 38 4.33 6.54 8.59
C GLU A 38 4.10 5.31 7.69
N ALA A 39 3.31 4.35 8.17
CA ALA A 39 2.89 3.19 7.38
C ALA A 39 2.09 3.56 6.12
N ASN A 40 1.42 4.73 6.10
CA ASN A 40 0.72 5.19 4.90
C ASN A 40 1.70 5.71 3.86
N ARG A 41 2.69 6.51 4.29
CA ARG A 41 3.71 7.07 3.40
C ARG A 41 4.53 5.98 2.73
N VAL A 42 5.08 5.05 3.53
CA VAL A 42 5.90 3.94 3.02
C VAL A 42 5.09 3.04 2.09
N LEU A 43 3.80 2.82 2.39
CA LEU A 43 2.91 2.05 1.52
C LEU A 43 2.71 2.70 0.16
N LEU A 44 2.40 4.00 0.13
CA LEU A 44 2.18 4.72 -1.12
C LEU A 44 3.45 4.74 -1.98
N GLU A 45 4.61 4.84 -1.35
CA GLU A 45 5.92 4.80 -2.01
C GLU A 45 6.23 3.43 -2.63
N ILE A 46 6.11 2.34 -1.88
CA ILE A 46 6.37 1.02 -2.48
C ILE A 46 5.36 0.67 -3.59
N LEU A 47 4.11 1.11 -3.46
CA LEU A 47 3.10 0.88 -4.49
C LEU A 47 3.34 1.74 -5.73
N SER A 48 3.78 3.00 -5.59
CA SER A 48 4.17 3.82 -6.73
C SER A 48 5.31 3.18 -7.52
N ASP A 49 6.29 2.62 -6.82
CA ASP A 49 7.45 1.98 -7.43
C ASP A 49 7.07 0.65 -8.08
N TYR A 50 6.24 -0.16 -7.40
CA TYR A 50 5.77 -1.45 -7.90
C TYR A 50 4.93 -1.32 -9.17
N TYR A 51 3.99 -0.36 -9.21
CA TYR A 51 3.12 -0.12 -10.37
C TYR A 51 3.71 0.86 -11.39
N ARG A 52 4.91 1.41 -11.12
CA ARG A 52 5.59 2.40 -11.97
C ARG A 52 4.71 3.61 -12.32
N VAL A 53 3.98 4.12 -11.34
CA VAL A 53 3.14 5.31 -11.44
C VAL A 53 3.61 6.39 -10.47
N PRO A 54 3.39 7.69 -10.77
CA PRO A 54 3.68 8.75 -9.80
C PRO A 54 2.95 8.54 -8.47
N LYS A 55 3.58 8.90 -7.34
CA LYS A 55 2.97 8.86 -5.99
C LYS A 55 1.62 9.59 -5.93
N SER A 56 1.47 10.67 -6.69
CA SER A 56 0.21 11.44 -6.79
C SER A 56 -0.96 10.67 -7.40
N ARG A 57 -0.70 9.54 -8.08
CA ARG A 57 -1.72 8.67 -8.68
C ARG A 57 -2.07 7.46 -7.82
N VAL A 58 -1.42 7.31 -6.66
CA VAL A 58 -1.69 6.26 -5.68
C VAL A 58 -2.33 6.92 -4.46
N GLU A 59 -3.56 6.56 -4.13
CA GLU A 59 -4.29 7.13 -3.01
C GLU A 59 -4.94 6.04 -2.15
N ILE A 60 -4.90 6.22 -0.82
CA ILE A 60 -5.62 5.35 0.12
C ILE A 60 -7.06 5.86 0.19
N VAL A 61 -8.01 5.09 -0.34
CA VAL A 61 -9.44 5.48 -0.36
C VAL A 61 -10.21 4.95 0.84
N LYS A 62 -9.75 3.85 1.48
CA LYS A 62 -10.39 3.28 2.67
C LYS A 62 -9.37 2.56 3.55
N GLY A 63 -9.63 2.54 4.86
CA GLY A 63 -8.84 1.74 5.80
C GLY A 63 -7.57 2.42 6.31
N LEU A 64 -7.55 3.77 6.40
CA LEU A 64 -6.40 4.53 6.92
C LEU A 64 -5.89 4.02 8.28
N ARG A 65 -6.80 3.57 9.16
CA ARG A 65 -6.50 2.99 10.49
C ARG A 65 -6.49 1.46 10.53
N SER A 66 -6.72 0.80 9.41
CA SER A 66 -6.80 -0.67 9.32
C SER A 66 -5.57 -1.25 8.64
N ARG A 67 -5.28 -2.52 8.95
CA ARG A 67 -4.27 -3.31 8.22
C ARG A 67 -4.74 -3.62 6.80
N LYS A 68 -6.05 -3.70 6.55
CA LYS A 68 -6.61 -3.84 5.20
C LYS A 68 -6.97 -2.47 4.65
N LYS A 69 -6.34 -2.09 3.55
CA LYS A 69 -6.49 -0.78 2.92
C LYS A 69 -6.97 -0.94 1.49
N TRP A 70 -7.82 -0.03 1.05
CA TRP A 70 -8.16 0.08 -0.36
C TRP A 70 -7.34 1.18 -0.97
N ILE A 71 -6.65 0.83 -2.04
CA ILE A 71 -5.77 1.73 -2.78
C ILE A 71 -6.37 1.93 -4.16
N ARG A 72 -6.52 3.19 -4.55
CA ARG A 72 -6.85 3.55 -5.93
C ARG A 72 -5.57 3.90 -6.65
N ILE A 73 -5.42 3.33 -7.84
CA ILE A 73 -4.32 3.59 -8.76
C ILE A 73 -4.92 4.18 -10.03
N LYS A 74 -4.56 5.43 -10.33
CA LYS A 74 -4.96 6.09 -11.58
C LYS A 74 -3.96 5.73 -12.67
N GLU A 75 -4.42 5.10 -13.75
CA GLU A 75 -3.59 4.84 -14.93
C GLU A 75 -3.28 6.15 -15.67
N ARG A 76 -2.26 6.11 -16.53
CA ARG A 76 -1.78 7.25 -17.32
C ARG A 76 -2.89 8.01 -18.01
#